data_AF-A0AAV7W8M4-F1
#
_entry.id   AF-A0AAV7W8M4-F1
#
_cell.length_a   1.000
_cell.length_b   1.000
_cell.length_c   1.000
_cell.angle_alpha   90.00
_cell.angle_beta   90.00
_cell.angle_gamma   90.00
#
_symmetry.space_group_name_H-M   'P 1'
#
loop_
_entity.id
_entity.type
_entity.pdbx_description
1 polymer ?
#
loop_
_entity_poly.entity_id
_entity_poly.type
_entity_poly.pdbx_seq_one_letter_code
_entity_poly.pdbx_strand_id
1 'polypeptide(L)' 'MDASMEGLPLPKLSLLQQAELEEPLWLEKVGAAIVQIARNKIMGTDGLLVEYYATFITHIAQTLLDVYNKAHSRGQLPDS' A
#
# COMPACT_ATOMS: atom_id res chain seq x y z
N MET A 1 -19.41 18.79 18.06
CA MET A 1 -19.41 17.61 18.96
C MET A 1 -18.00 17.07 18.91
N ASP A 2 -17.11 17.64 19.73
CA ASP A 2 -15.70 17.26 19.78
C ASP A 2 -15.55 16.10 20.77
N ALA A 3 -15.52 14.88 20.24
CA ALA A 3 -15.05 13.73 21.02
C ALA A 3 -13.52 13.79 21.04
N SER A 4 -12.96 14.50 22.02
CA SER A 4 -11.52 14.51 22.27
C SER A 4 -11.03 13.09 22.56
N MET A 5 -10.14 12.57 21.72
CA MET A 5 -9.47 11.27 21.92
C MET A 5 -8.41 11.31 23.04
N GLU A 6 -8.59 12.18 24.03
CA GLU A 6 -7.67 12.34 25.15
C GLU A 6 -7.80 11.16 26.10
N GLY A 7 -6.72 10.38 26.22
CA GLY A 7 -6.61 9.29 27.19
C GLY A 7 -6.85 7.88 26.63
N LEU A 8 -7.18 7.72 25.35
CA LEU A 8 -7.21 6.39 24.73
C LEU A 8 -5.77 5.92 24.42
N PRO A 9 -5.39 4.69 24.80
CA PRO A 9 -4.11 4.12 24.36
C PRO A 9 -4.17 3.92 22.85
N LEU A 10 -3.62 4.87 22.10
CA LEU A 10 -3.51 4.75 20.66
C LEU A 10 -2.55 3.59 20.35
N PRO A 11 -2.93 2.65 19.47
CA PRO A 11 -2.01 1.62 19.04
C PRO A 11 -0.79 2.30 18.39
N LYS A 12 0.38 2.11 18.98
CA LYS A 12 1.66 2.57 18.44
C LYS A 12 2.39 1.38 17.86
N LEU A 13 2.97 1.58 16.68
CA LEU A 13 3.88 0.61 16.09
C LEU A 13 5.11 0.47 16.98
N SER A 14 5.60 -0.76 17.14
CA SER A 14 6.91 -1.02 17.74
C SER A 14 8.03 -0.47 16.83
N LEU A 15 9.23 -0.30 17.37
CA LEU A 15 10.39 0.13 16.58
C LEU A 15 10.69 -0.84 15.41
N LEU A 16 10.46 -2.14 15.62
CA LEU A 16 10.60 -3.14 14.56
C LEU A 16 9.58 -2.93 13.44
N GLN A 17 8.32 -2.73 13.79
CA GLN A 17 7.27 -2.48 12.80
C GLN A 17 7.49 -1.18 12.03
N GLN A 18 8.03 -0.15 12.68
CA GLN A 18 8.39 1.09 12.01
C GLN A 18 9.52 0.86 11.01
N ALA A 19 10.59 0.17 11.43
CA ALA A 19 11.71 -0.15 10.55
C ALA A 19 11.28 -0.97 9.31
N GLU A 20 10.38 -1.93 9.48
CA GLU A 20 9.81 -2.71 8.37
C GLU A 20 8.94 -1.90 7.41
N LEU A 21 8.33 -0.79 7.86
CA LEU A 21 7.52 0.08 7.00
C LEU A 21 8.35 1.17 6.32
N GLU A 22 9.55 1.44 6.82
CA GLU A 22 10.49 2.41 6.27
C GLU A 22 11.47 1.78 5.27
N GLU A 23 11.37 0.48 4.98
CA GLU A 23 12.22 -0.20 4.01
C GLU A 23 11.66 -0.11 2.57
N PRO A 24 12.52 -0.10 1.53
CA PRO A 24 12.09 -0.28 0.16
C PRO A 24 11.37 -1.62 -0.05
N LEU A 25 10.36 -1.64 -0.94
CA LEU A 25 9.71 -2.88 -1.35
C LEU A 25 10.54 -3.63 -2.39
N TRP A 26 10.20 -4.91 -2.56
CA TRP A 26 10.71 -5.80 -3.60
C TRP A 26 9.57 -6.43 -4.41
N LEU A 27 9.88 -6.96 -5.59
CA LEU A 27 8.87 -7.37 -6.58
C LEU A 27 7.94 -8.47 -6.07
N GLU A 28 8.47 -9.44 -5.34
CA GLU A 28 7.71 -10.56 -4.76
C GLU A 28 6.66 -10.06 -3.75
N LYS A 29 6.98 -8.99 -3.00
CA LYS A 29 6.06 -8.35 -2.04
C LYS A 29 4.87 -7.71 -2.76
N VAL A 30 5.07 -7.13 -3.94
CA VAL A 30 3.99 -6.53 -4.74
C VAL A 30 2.99 -7.60 -5.19
N GLY A 31 3.48 -8.72 -5.72
CA GLY A 31 2.62 -9.84 -6.12
C GLY A 31 1.87 -10.45 -4.94
N ALA A 32 2.58 -10.69 -3.82
CA ALA A 32 1.97 -11.24 -2.60
C ALA A 32 0.88 -10.31 -2.04
N ALA A 33 1.09 -8.99 -2.09
CA ALA A 33 0.12 -8.01 -1.61
C ALA A 33 -1.19 -8.09 -2.41
N ILE A 34 -1.13 -8.16 -3.74
CA ILE A 34 -2.35 -8.20 -4.58
C ILE A 34 -3.13 -9.49 -4.37
N VAL A 35 -2.45 -10.62 -4.20
CA VAL A 35 -3.11 -11.90 -3.91
C VAL A 35 -3.85 -11.87 -2.57
N GLN A 36 -3.36 -11.11 -1.60
CA GLN A 36 -3.98 -10.97 -0.28
C GLN A 36 -5.14 -9.97 -0.24
N ILE A 37 -5.35 -9.18 -1.30
CA ILE A 37 -6.50 -8.26 -1.35
C ILE A 37 -7.79 -9.10 -1.41
N ALA A 38 -8.70 -8.83 -0.48
CA ALA A 38 -9.99 -9.52 -0.46
C ALA A 38 -10.76 -9.28 -1.77
N ARG A 39 -11.29 -10.36 -2.33
CA ARG A 39 -12.09 -10.37 -3.56
C ARG A 39 -13.49 -9.80 -3.32
N ASN A 40 -14.16 -9.39 -4.39
CA ASN A 40 -15.51 -8.80 -4.35
C ASN A 40 -15.60 -7.49 -3.55
N LYS A 41 -14.49 -6.76 -3.40
CA LYS A 41 -14.53 -5.38 -2.88
C LYS A 41 -15.14 -4.45 -3.93
N ILE A 42 -15.85 -3.43 -3.45
CA ILE A 42 -16.32 -2.32 -4.28
C ILE A 42 -15.11 -1.68 -4.96
N MET A 43 -15.24 -1.38 -6.25
CA MET A 43 -14.19 -0.76 -7.06
C MET A 43 -13.77 0.59 -6.44
N GLY A 44 -12.48 0.90 -6.59
CA GLY A 44 -11.94 2.19 -6.16
C GLY A 44 -12.40 3.32 -7.07
N THR A 45 -11.80 4.49 -6.87
CA THR A 45 -11.99 5.66 -7.75
C THR A 45 -11.49 5.42 -9.18
N ASP A 46 -10.67 4.38 -9.37
CA ASP A 46 -10.18 3.89 -10.66
C ASP A 46 -11.22 3.10 -11.46
N GLY A 47 -12.32 2.66 -10.82
CA GLY A 47 -13.32 1.80 -11.45
C GLY A 47 -12.81 0.40 -11.82
N LEU A 48 -11.69 -0.05 -11.23
CA LEU A 48 -11.09 -1.36 -11.51
C LEU A 48 -11.32 -2.32 -10.34
N LEU A 49 -11.64 -3.57 -10.68
CA LEU A 49 -11.75 -4.65 -9.72
C LEU A 49 -10.37 -5.22 -9.37
N VAL A 50 -10.23 -5.84 -8.19
CA VAL A 50 -8.99 -6.51 -7.78
C VAL A 50 -8.58 -7.61 -8.76
N GLU A 51 -9.55 -8.28 -9.39
CA GLU A 51 -9.33 -9.31 -10.40
C GLU A 51 -8.58 -8.77 -11.63
N TYR A 52 -8.75 -7.49 -11.98
CA TYR A 52 -7.97 -6.86 -13.03
C TYR A 52 -6.48 -6.80 -12.65
N TYR A 53 -6.19 -6.30 -11.45
CA TYR A 53 -4.84 -6.23 -10.92
C TYR A 53 -4.18 -7.60 -10.80
N ALA A 54 -4.91 -8.60 -10.31
CA ALA A 54 -4.42 -9.97 -10.22
C ALA A 54 -4.12 -10.58 -11.60
N THR A 55 -4.94 -10.28 -12.61
CA THR A 55 -4.77 -10.78 -13.99
C THR A 55 -3.55 -10.18 -14.67
N PHE A 56 -3.32 -8.88 -14.50
CA PHE A 56 -2.26 -8.15 -15.20
C PHE A 56 -1.00 -7.92 -14.35
N ILE A 57 -0.89 -8.58 -13.19
CA ILE A 57 0.19 -8.31 -12.23
C ILE A 57 1.58 -8.46 -12.84
N THR A 58 1.78 -9.44 -13.71
CA THR A 58 3.06 -9.65 -14.41
C THR A 58 3.47 -8.47 -15.30
N HIS A 59 2.51 -7.63 -15.72
CA HIS A 59 2.76 -6.45 -16.54
C HIS A 59 2.87 -5.16 -15.72
N ILE A 60 2.19 -5.08 -14.57
CA ILE A 60 2.13 -3.84 -13.76
C ILE A 60 3.02 -3.88 -12.52
N ALA A 61 3.49 -5.05 -12.06
CA ALA A 61 4.24 -5.21 -10.81
C ALA A 61 5.47 -4.31 -10.73
N GLN A 62 6.27 -4.26 -11.81
CA GLN A 62 7.48 -3.44 -11.85
C GLN A 62 7.14 -1.95 -11.76
N THR A 63 6.14 -1.49 -12.51
CA THR A 63 5.70 -0.10 -12.46
C THR A 63 5.20 0.30 -11.08
N LEU A 64 4.41 -0.57 -10.43
CA LEU A 64 3.93 -0.34 -9.06
C LEU A 64 5.09 -0.26 -8.06
N LEU A 65 6.08 -1.15 -8.20
CA LEU A 65 7.29 -1.15 -7.39
C LEU A 65 8.09 0.15 -7.55
N ASP A 66 8.31 0.57 -8.80
CA ASP A 66 9.09 1.77 -9.12
C ASP A 66 8.42 3.03 -8.58
N VAL A 67 7.09 3.13 -8.73
CA VAL A 67 6.30 4.24 -8.19
C VAL A 67 6.41 4.29 -6.67
N TYR A 68 6.22 3.16 -5.99
CA TYR A 68 6.31 3.09 -4.54
C TYR A 68 7.71 3.48 -4.05
N ASN A 69 8.76 2.83 -4.56
CA ASN A 69 10.13 3.05 -4.08
C ASN A 69 10.63 4.47 -4.42
N LYS A 70 10.21 5.05 -5.54
CA LYS A 70 10.47 6.45 -5.88
C LYS A 70 9.76 7.40 -4.93
N ALA A 71 8.49 7.14 -4.61
CA ALA A 71 7.74 7.98 -3.68
C ALA A 71 8.30 7.88 -2.26
N HIS A 72 8.64 6.65 -1.84
CA HIS A 72 9.26 6.35 -0.56
C HIS A 72 10.60 7.07 -0.38
N SER A 73 11.49 6.97 -1.36
CA SER A 73 12.81 7.64 -1.32
C SER A 73 12.73 9.17 -1.34
N ARG A 74 11.71 9.75 -1.95
CA ARG A 74 11.54 11.21 -2.06
C ARG A 74 10.66 11.81 -0.96
N GLY A 75 9.93 10.98 -0.22
CA GLY A 75 8.87 11.43 0.69
C GLY A 75 7.74 12.18 -0.02
N GLN A 76 7.53 11.94 -1.32
CA GLN A 76 6.58 12.68 -2.16
C GLN A 76 5.97 11.75 -3.21
N LEU A 77 4.66 11.86 -3.45
CA LEU A 77 4.00 11.14 -4.53
C LEU A 77 4.51 11.65 -5.90
N PRO A 78 4.49 10.83 -6.96
CA PRO A 78 4.86 11.28 -8.29
C PRO A 78 3.93 12.40 -8.77
N ASP A 79 4.48 13.36 -9.51
CA ASP A 79 3.69 14.33 -10.25
C ASP A 79 2.79 13.59 -11.27
N SER A 80 1.53 14.01 -11.36
CA SER A 80 0.49 13.39 -12.21
C SER A 80 0.76 13.59 -13.70
#